data_AF-A0A7Z9IM88-F1
#
_entry.id   AF-A0A7Z9IM88-F1
#
_cell.length_a   1.000
_cell.length_b   1.000
_cell.length_c   1.000
_cell.angle_alpha   90.00
_cell.angle_beta   90.00
_cell.angle_gamma   90.00
#
_symmetry.space_group_name_H-M   'P 1'
#
loop_
_entity.id
_entity.type
_entity.pdbx_description
1 polymer ?
#
loop_
_entity_poly.entity_id
_entity_poly.type
_entity_poly.pdbx_seq_one_letter_code
_entity_poly.pdbx_strand_id
1 'polypeptide(L)'
;MTKVSHFDELTGCDLLREEGGDLLQASVVPALRAAGILPERIPVSATAVTELRAPSLYGIGLVEVIDDDDILIRADPDDLDGDGISGRPGLGPGGSLGRFGSKAQHTTLGEFIENAIRGEMGLTTPAHPVEEMPNGLPLPEGTDPVPEPEIEASDLHLLEAYLRFLAQPPRLILDNAEDQAASQEGESIFGSLGCGTCHTPTLATGRHHSAVFNQKRFRIYSDLLLHDMGPGLADICAPGARPSEWRTARLVGLGLRSEFLHDGRARSVRDAILMHGGEAESARDRFQNLTPDSRRRILLFLRTL
;
A
#
# COMPACT_ATOMS: atom_id res chain seq x y z
N MET A 1 -10.40 -6.77 1.08
CA MET A 1 -11.11 -6.24 2.26
C MET A 1 -11.84 -5.00 1.84
N THR A 2 -13.10 -4.92 2.21
CA THR A 2 -13.95 -3.84 1.77
C THR A 2 -13.63 -2.59 2.58
N LYS A 3 -13.16 -1.54 1.92
CA LYS A 3 -12.95 -0.22 2.52
C LYS A 3 -13.94 0.79 1.98
N VAL A 4 -14.32 1.73 2.83
CA VAL A 4 -15.26 2.80 2.52
C VAL A 4 -14.70 4.14 2.95
N SER A 5 -15.08 5.21 2.26
CA SER A 5 -14.75 6.56 2.69
C SER A 5 -15.76 7.55 2.10
N HIS A 6 -15.85 8.73 2.71
CA HIS A 6 -16.50 9.89 2.10
C HIS A 6 -15.43 10.91 1.72
N PHE A 7 -15.49 11.41 0.49
CA PHE A 7 -14.61 12.47 0.02
C PHE A 7 -15.42 13.66 -0.44
N ASP A 8 -15.08 14.82 0.09
CA ASP A 8 -15.60 16.12 -0.31
C ASP A 8 -14.42 17.05 -0.61
N GLU A 9 -14.53 17.86 -1.67
CA GLU A 9 -13.43 18.71 -2.11
C GLU A 9 -13.11 19.84 -1.11
N LEU A 10 -14.07 20.26 -0.29
CA LEU A 10 -13.93 21.34 0.68
C LEU A 10 -13.47 20.83 2.04
N THR A 11 -14.00 19.69 2.49
CA THR A 11 -13.70 19.14 3.82
C THR A 11 -12.66 18.02 3.80
N GLY A 12 -12.31 17.50 2.63
CA GLY A 12 -11.32 16.45 2.45
C GLY A 12 -11.89 15.05 2.69
N CYS A 13 -11.02 14.16 3.18
CA CYS A 13 -11.38 12.77 3.42
C CYS A 13 -11.99 12.56 4.80
N ASP A 14 -13.14 11.91 4.84
CA ASP A 14 -13.75 11.35 6.03
C ASP A 14 -13.70 9.82 5.97
N LEU A 15 -13.14 9.23 7.04
CA LEU A 15 -12.99 7.79 7.23
C LEU A 15 -14.21 7.16 7.91
N LEU A 16 -15.33 7.90 8.04
CA LEU A 16 -16.62 7.40 8.53
C LEU A 16 -16.54 6.80 9.95
N ARG A 17 -15.67 7.35 10.81
CA ARG A 17 -15.41 6.81 12.16
C ARG A 17 -16.66 6.72 13.04
N GLU A 18 -17.56 7.69 12.93
CA GLU A 18 -18.84 7.70 13.65
C GLU A 18 -19.84 6.65 13.12
N GLU A 19 -19.58 6.08 11.94
CA GLU A 19 -20.40 5.06 11.26
C GLU A 19 -19.66 3.70 11.16
N GLY A 20 -18.69 3.46 12.05
CA GLY A 20 -17.94 2.20 12.16
C GLY A 20 -16.53 2.22 11.56
N GLY A 21 -16.16 3.29 10.86
CA GLY A 21 -14.83 3.44 10.26
C GLY A 21 -14.75 3.04 8.79
N ASP A 22 -13.52 3.05 8.26
CA ASP A 22 -13.23 2.92 6.83
C ASP A 22 -12.99 1.49 6.38
N LEU A 23 -13.10 0.51 7.28
CA LEU A 23 -12.89 -0.90 7.00
C LEU A 23 -14.11 -1.71 7.45
N LEU A 24 -14.82 -2.32 6.49
CA LEU A 24 -16.05 -3.04 6.79
C LEU A 24 -15.80 -4.48 7.25
N GLN A 25 -16.41 -4.84 8.36
CA GLN A 25 -16.49 -6.17 8.93
C GLN A 25 -17.57 -7.00 8.22
N ALA A 26 -17.13 -7.73 7.19
CA ALA A 26 -18.01 -8.58 6.37
C ALA A 26 -18.59 -9.81 7.11
N SER A 27 -18.19 -10.07 8.35
CA SER A 27 -18.60 -11.22 9.14
C SER A 27 -18.66 -10.85 10.62
N VAL A 28 -19.54 -11.53 11.36
CA VAL A 28 -19.71 -11.38 12.81
C VAL A 28 -19.67 -12.75 13.48
N VAL A 29 -19.08 -12.82 14.68
CA VAL A 29 -19.01 -14.05 15.47
C VAL A 29 -20.41 -14.53 15.91
N PRO A 30 -20.60 -15.82 16.21
CA PRO A 30 -21.91 -16.36 16.59
C PRO A 30 -22.58 -15.67 17.78
N ALA A 31 -21.81 -15.20 18.77
CA ALA A 31 -22.33 -14.48 19.94
C ALA A 31 -22.99 -13.15 19.53
N LEU A 32 -22.29 -12.33 18.75
CA LEU A 32 -22.82 -11.09 18.18
C LEU A 32 -24.06 -11.34 17.30
N ARG A 33 -24.01 -12.39 16.46
CA ARG A 33 -25.15 -12.77 15.61
C ARG A 33 -26.38 -13.16 16.44
N ALA A 34 -26.20 -13.92 17.51
CA ALA A 34 -27.29 -14.31 18.41
C ALA A 34 -27.90 -13.10 19.14
N ALA A 35 -27.10 -12.06 19.39
CA ALA A 35 -27.55 -10.80 19.95
C ALA A 35 -28.15 -9.81 18.93
N GLY A 36 -28.28 -10.21 17.66
CA GLY A 36 -28.91 -9.40 16.61
C GLY A 36 -27.97 -8.47 15.85
N ILE A 37 -26.66 -8.51 16.14
CA ILE A 37 -25.65 -7.79 15.36
C ILE A 37 -25.43 -8.54 14.04
N LEU A 38 -25.44 -7.82 12.93
CA LEU A 38 -25.27 -8.35 11.58
C LEU A 38 -23.93 -7.87 11.01
N PRO A 39 -23.41 -8.51 9.94
CA PRO A 39 -22.29 -7.96 9.18
C PRO A 39 -22.56 -6.50 8.79
N GLU A 40 -21.49 -5.71 8.82
CA GLU A 40 -21.60 -4.30 8.53
C GLU A 40 -22.09 -4.04 7.11
N ARG A 41 -22.76 -2.91 6.95
CA ARG A 41 -23.24 -2.42 5.66
C ARG A 41 -22.46 -1.18 5.30
N ILE A 42 -22.35 -0.93 3.99
CA ILE A 42 -21.80 0.32 3.47
C ILE A 42 -22.67 1.49 4.00
N PRO A 43 -22.09 2.45 4.73
CA PRO A 43 -22.81 3.62 5.20
C PRO A 43 -23.40 4.43 4.04
N VAL A 44 -24.58 5.04 4.25
CA VAL A 44 -25.26 5.83 3.20
C VAL A 44 -24.49 7.10 2.83
N SER A 45 -23.64 7.57 3.75
CA SER A 45 -22.74 8.70 3.57
C SER A 45 -21.51 8.35 2.71
N ALA A 46 -21.16 7.08 2.54
CA ALA A 46 -19.98 6.67 1.81
C ALA A 46 -20.09 7.08 0.34
N THR A 47 -19.07 7.79 -0.17
CA THR A 47 -18.99 8.20 -1.58
C THR A 47 -18.10 7.26 -2.39
N ALA A 48 -17.30 6.43 -1.73
CA ALA A 48 -16.42 5.46 -2.35
C ALA A 48 -16.39 4.14 -1.57
N VAL A 49 -16.27 3.05 -2.33
CA VAL A 49 -16.13 1.68 -1.83
C VAL A 49 -15.08 0.98 -2.68
N THR A 50 -14.13 0.29 -2.05
CA THR A 50 -13.13 -0.50 -2.77
C THR A 50 -12.87 -1.81 -2.07
N GLU A 51 -12.34 -2.78 -2.82
CA GLU A 51 -11.65 -3.91 -2.22
C GLU A 51 -10.16 -3.59 -2.17
N LEU A 52 -9.53 -3.70 -1.01
CA LEU A 52 -8.07 -3.67 -0.92
C LEU A 52 -7.49 -5.06 -0.81
N ARG A 53 -6.39 -5.27 -1.52
CA ARG A 53 -5.52 -6.43 -1.39
C ARG A 53 -4.48 -6.20 -0.29
N ALA A 54 -4.22 -7.24 0.49
CA ALA A 54 -3.12 -7.21 1.45
C ALA A 54 -1.79 -6.88 0.74
N PRO A 55 -1.02 -5.90 1.23
CA PRO A 55 0.26 -5.55 0.64
C PRO A 55 1.31 -6.63 0.93
N SER A 56 2.36 -6.69 0.12
CA SER A 56 3.54 -7.50 0.44
C SER A 56 4.29 -6.92 1.63
N LEU A 57 4.54 -7.75 2.63
CA LEU A 57 5.29 -7.40 3.85
C LEU A 57 6.79 -7.68 3.74
N TYR A 58 7.26 -8.34 2.68
CA TYR A 58 8.67 -8.68 2.55
C TYR A 58 9.57 -7.44 2.50
N GLY A 59 10.59 -7.39 3.36
CA GLY A 59 11.51 -6.25 3.47
C GLY A 59 10.86 -4.96 3.93
N ILE A 60 9.71 -5.01 4.60
CA ILE A 60 9.00 -3.80 5.06
C ILE A 60 9.79 -3.00 6.10
N GLY A 61 10.60 -3.65 6.95
CA GLY A 61 11.48 -2.95 7.88
C GLY A 61 12.57 -2.10 7.21
N LEU A 62 12.92 -2.35 5.95
CA LEU A 62 13.81 -1.45 5.20
C LEU A 62 13.14 -0.10 4.91
N VAL A 63 11.81 -0.06 4.77
CA VAL A 63 11.05 1.18 4.48
C VAL A 63 10.99 2.08 5.71
N GLU A 64 10.85 1.47 6.89
CA GLU A 64 10.83 2.18 8.17
C GLU A 64 12.10 3.00 8.41
N VAL A 65 13.25 2.49 7.96
CA VAL A 65 14.57 3.06 8.26
C VAL A 65 15.06 4.00 7.15
N ILE A 66 14.27 4.31 6.11
CA ILE A 66 14.66 5.33 5.11
C ILE A 66 14.63 6.72 5.77
N ASP A 67 15.63 7.58 5.55
CA ASP A 67 15.57 8.96 6.06
C ASP A 67 14.47 9.77 5.33
N ASP A 68 13.76 10.67 6.02
CA ASP A 68 12.67 11.46 5.42
C ASP A 68 13.12 12.20 4.15
N ASP A 69 14.31 12.80 4.18
CA ASP A 69 14.91 13.54 3.07
C ASP A 69 15.07 12.69 1.79
N ASP A 70 15.34 11.39 1.92
CA ASP A 70 15.48 10.48 0.78
C ASP A 70 14.14 10.21 0.08
N ILE A 71 13.01 10.37 0.77
CA ILE A 71 11.66 10.32 0.17
C ILE A 71 11.31 11.71 -0.37
N LEU A 72 11.49 12.75 0.44
CA LEU A 72 11.07 14.12 0.13
C LEU A 72 11.81 14.73 -1.07
N ILE A 73 13.06 14.34 -1.33
CA ILE A 73 13.83 14.84 -2.49
C ILE A 73 13.19 14.48 -3.84
N ARG A 74 12.26 13.52 -3.87
CA ARG A 74 11.53 13.10 -5.07
C ARG A 74 10.14 13.73 -5.18
N ALA A 75 9.68 14.44 -4.15
CA ALA A 75 8.38 15.09 -4.19
C ALA A 75 8.43 16.30 -5.12
N ASP A 76 7.48 16.36 -6.04
CA ASP A 76 7.26 17.50 -6.94
C ASP A 76 5.75 17.77 -7.06
N PRO A 77 5.09 18.24 -6.00
CA PRO A 77 3.64 18.42 -5.99
C PRO A 77 3.12 19.44 -7.02
N ASP A 78 4.00 20.31 -7.54
CA ASP A 78 3.66 21.38 -8.47
C ASP A 78 4.13 21.09 -9.91
N ASP A 79 4.67 19.89 -10.20
CA ASP A 79 5.21 19.48 -11.51
C ASP A 79 6.15 20.55 -12.09
N LEU A 80 7.15 20.95 -11.30
CA LEU A 80 8.06 22.05 -11.63
C LEU A 80 8.97 21.74 -12.82
N ASP A 81 9.23 20.46 -13.09
CA ASP A 81 10.00 20.03 -14.26
C ASP A 81 9.15 19.75 -15.52
N GLY A 82 7.83 19.72 -15.38
CA GLY A 82 6.87 19.59 -16.48
C GLY A 82 6.86 18.21 -17.14
N ASP A 83 7.28 17.17 -16.42
CA ASP A 83 7.22 15.78 -16.89
C ASP A 83 5.82 15.15 -16.76
N GLY A 84 4.91 15.84 -16.06
CA GLY A 84 3.52 15.45 -15.85
C GLY A 84 3.30 14.56 -14.63
N ILE A 85 4.29 14.43 -13.73
CA ILE A 85 4.25 13.60 -12.53
C ILE A 85 4.33 14.53 -11.31
N SER A 86 3.25 14.57 -10.52
CA SER A 86 3.10 15.49 -9.39
C SER A 86 3.23 14.80 -8.03
N GLY A 87 4.27 13.97 -7.87
CA GLY A 87 4.42 13.09 -6.70
C GLY A 87 4.37 13.84 -5.35
N ARG A 88 3.49 13.42 -4.44
CA ARG A 88 3.30 14.07 -3.13
C ARG A 88 3.67 13.15 -1.96
N PRO A 89 4.24 13.69 -0.87
CA PRO A 89 4.42 12.89 0.33
C PRO A 89 3.06 12.50 0.93
N GLY A 90 2.97 11.26 1.42
CA GLY A 90 1.87 10.85 2.29
C GLY A 90 1.96 11.54 3.66
N LEU A 91 0.82 11.72 4.31
CA LEU A 91 0.74 12.36 5.61
C LEU A 91 0.09 11.43 6.63
N GLY A 92 0.80 11.17 7.72
CA GLY A 92 0.29 10.52 8.91
C GLY A 92 -0.33 11.51 9.92
N PRO A 93 -0.69 11.03 11.12
CA PRO A 93 -1.22 11.85 12.20
C PRO A 93 -0.31 13.06 12.51
N GLY A 94 -0.90 14.26 12.62
CA GLY A 94 -0.14 15.47 12.90
C GLY A 94 0.74 15.97 11.75
N GLY A 95 0.60 15.39 10.54
CA GLY A 95 1.34 15.82 9.35
C GLY A 95 2.74 15.20 9.22
N SER A 96 3.05 14.15 9.99
CA SER A 96 4.29 13.39 9.84
C SER A 96 4.37 12.69 8.48
N LEU A 97 5.57 12.43 7.98
CA LEU A 97 5.73 11.72 6.71
C LEU A 97 5.15 10.30 6.82
N GLY A 98 4.18 10.00 5.97
CA GLY A 98 3.57 8.69 5.90
C GLY A 98 4.29 7.78 4.90
N ARG A 99 4.40 6.50 5.26
CA ARG A 99 5.26 5.50 4.59
C ARG A 99 4.55 4.20 4.29
N PHE A 100 3.57 3.84 5.13
CA PHE A 100 2.86 2.57 5.07
C PHE A 100 1.37 2.77 4.75
N GLY A 101 0.71 1.67 4.40
CA GLY A 101 -0.64 1.70 3.82
C GLY A 101 -0.63 2.04 2.32
N SER A 102 -1.79 1.87 1.68
CA SER A 102 -1.96 2.11 0.24
C SER A 102 -2.05 3.59 -0.11
N LYS A 103 -2.35 4.45 0.88
CA LYS A 103 -2.45 5.91 0.75
C LYS A 103 -1.35 6.61 1.57
N ALA A 104 -0.28 5.89 1.92
CA ALA A 104 0.83 6.41 2.71
C ALA A 104 0.36 7.11 4.00
N GLN A 105 -0.63 6.56 4.70
CA GLN A 105 -1.31 7.23 5.81
C GLN A 105 -0.78 6.83 7.21
N HIS A 106 0.15 5.88 7.29
CA HIS A 106 0.80 5.48 8.54
C HIS A 106 2.29 5.83 8.50
N THR A 107 2.82 6.39 9.58
CA THR A 107 4.20 6.87 9.67
C THR A 107 5.16 5.78 10.14
N THR A 108 4.72 4.91 11.05
CA THR A 108 5.57 3.84 11.60
C THR A 108 5.09 2.45 11.21
N LEU A 109 6.01 1.47 11.28
CA LEU A 109 5.63 0.07 11.07
C LEU A 109 4.67 -0.41 12.17
N GLY A 110 4.87 0.05 13.40
CA GLY A 110 3.98 -0.23 14.54
C GLY A 110 2.55 0.24 14.28
N GLU A 111 2.36 1.51 13.86
CA GLU A 111 1.03 2.04 13.51
C GLU A 111 0.34 1.23 12.41
N PHE A 112 1.10 0.81 11.38
CA PHE A 112 0.55 0.00 10.29
C PHE A 112 0.12 -1.39 10.76
N ILE A 113 0.91 -2.04 11.62
CA ILE A 113 0.59 -3.35 12.20
C ILE A 113 -0.60 -3.25 13.14
N GLU A 114 -0.61 -2.25 14.02
CA GLU A 114 -1.67 -2.04 15.00
C GLU A 114 -3.01 -1.74 14.32
N ASN A 115 -3.01 -0.92 13.27
CA ASN A 115 -4.21 -0.67 12.46
C ASN A 115 -4.73 -1.97 11.82
N ALA A 116 -3.84 -2.84 11.32
CA ALA A 116 -4.24 -4.11 10.74
C ALA A 116 -4.82 -5.07 11.79
N ILE A 117 -4.20 -5.17 12.98
CA ILE A 117 -4.71 -6.00 14.08
C ILE A 117 -6.11 -5.56 14.50
N ARG A 118 -6.30 -4.26 14.72
CA ARG A 118 -7.58 -3.72 15.16
C ARG A 118 -8.65 -3.84 14.09
N GLY A 119 -8.41 -3.27 12.92
CA GLY A 119 -9.45 -3.15 11.89
C GLY A 119 -9.65 -4.44 11.10
N GLU A 120 -8.58 -5.17 10.78
CA GLU A 120 -8.66 -6.33 9.88
C GLU A 120 -8.88 -7.64 10.64
N MET A 121 -8.30 -7.77 11.83
CA MET A 121 -8.44 -8.96 12.66
C MET A 121 -9.50 -8.80 13.75
N GLY A 122 -9.91 -7.57 14.07
CA GLY A 122 -10.90 -7.28 15.11
C GLY A 122 -10.37 -7.56 16.51
N LEU A 123 -9.09 -7.24 16.76
CA LEU A 123 -8.46 -7.45 18.07
C LEU A 123 -8.07 -6.14 18.73
N THR A 124 -8.36 -6.00 20.02
CA THR A 124 -7.91 -4.83 20.79
C THR A 124 -6.43 -4.91 21.14
N THR A 125 -5.85 -3.75 21.44
CA THR A 125 -4.41 -3.60 21.72
C THR A 125 -4.21 -2.73 22.97
N PRO A 126 -3.02 -2.73 23.58
CA PRO A 126 -2.79 -1.94 24.80
C PRO A 126 -3.02 -0.43 24.61
N ALA A 127 -2.76 0.10 23.42
CA ALA A 127 -3.00 1.52 23.11
C ALA A 127 -4.46 1.80 22.71
N HIS A 128 -5.21 0.78 22.27
CA HIS A 128 -6.63 0.87 21.94
C HIS A 128 -7.38 -0.34 22.53
N PRO A 129 -7.67 -0.32 23.84
CA PRO A 129 -8.28 -1.45 24.56
C PRO A 129 -9.81 -1.45 24.49
N VAL A 130 -10.38 -0.79 23.47
CA VAL A 130 -11.82 -0.66 23.26
C VAL A 130 -12.13 -1.16 21.86
N GLU A 131 -13.08 -2.07 21.79
CA GLU A 131 -13.57 -2.66 20.55
C GLU A 131 -14.08 -1.63 19.53
N GLU A 132 -13.89 -1.95 18.25
CA GLU A 132 -14.49 -1.17 17.17
C GLU A 132 -15.97 -1.49 17.05
N MET A 133 -16.80 -0.45 17.10
CA MET A 133 -18.25 -0.59 17.08
C MET A 133 -18.75 -0.83 15.66
N PRO A 134 -19.40 -1.97 15.37
CA PRO A 134 -19.87 -2.28 14.03
C PRO A 134 -20.95 -1.29 13.59
N ASN A 135 -20.71 -0.59 12.49
CA ASN A 135 -21.46 0.55 12.00
C ASN A 135 -21.73 1.63 13.07
N GLY A 136 -20.80 1.81 14.02
CA GLY A 136 -20.92 2.75 15.14
C GLY A 136 -21.92 2.31 16.22
N LEU A 137 -22.42 1.07 16.17
CA LEU A 137 -23.37 0.54 17.13
C LEU A 137 -22.66 -0.15 18.31
N PRO A 138 -23.11 0.09 19.55
CA PRO A 138 -22.49 -0.52 20.71
C PRO A 138 -22.65 -2.05 20.70
N LEU A 139 -21.63 -2.75 21.17
CA LEU A 139 -21.70 -4.20 21.36
C LEU A 139 -22.67 -4.54 22.52
N PRO A 140 -23.59 -5.49 22.35
CA PRO A 140 -24.48 -5.92 23.42
C PRO A 140 -23.72 -6.53 24.61
N GLU A 141 -24.22 -6.37 25.83
CA GLU A 141 -23.57 -6.91 27.02
C GLU A 141 -23.40 -8.43 26.93
N GLY A 142 -22.19 -8.92 27.24
CA GLY A 142 -21.87 -10.36 27.25
C GLY A 142 -21.64 -10.98 25.87
N THR A 143 -21.61 -10.20 24.78
CA THR A 143 -21.25 -10.73 23.45
C THR A 143 -19.75 -10.79 23.18
N ASP A 144 -18.97 -10.05 23.98
CA ASP A 144 -17.53 -10.14 24.05
C ASP A 144 -17.12 -10.44 25.49
N PRO A 145 -16.79 -11.71 25.81
CA PRO A 145 -16.34 -12.11 27.13
C PRO A 145 -14.80 -12.08 27.29
N VAL A 146 -14.05 -11.69 26.26
CA VAL A 146 -12.58 -11.75 26.28
C VAL A 146 -12.05 -10.52 27.04
N PRO A 147 -11.10 -10.69 27.98
CA PRO A 147 -10.50 -9.55 28.66
C PRO A 147 -9.63 -8.70 27.74
N GLU A 148 -9.69 -7.38 27.96
CA GLU A 148 -8.93 -6.39 27.19
C GLU A 148 -7.55 -6.07 27.82
N PRO A 149 -6.50 -5.86 27.01
CA PRO A 149 -6.48 -6.03 25.55
C PRO A 149 -6.35 -7.51 25.15
N GLU A 150 -6.91 -7.87 24.00
CA GLU A 150 -6.83 -9.23 23.48
C GLU A 150 -5.43 -9.61 22.97
N ILE A 151 -4.66 -8.62 22.49
CA ILE A 151 -3.22 -8.80 22.21
C ILE A 151 -2.37 -8.07 23.25
N GLU A 152 -1.40 -8.80 23.80
CA GLU A 152 -0.46 -8.26 24.77
C GLU A 152 0.63 -7.41 24.09
N ALA A 153 1.17 -6.43 24.82
CA ALA A 153 2.24 -5.57 24.32
C ALA A 153 3.49 -6.36 23.86
N SER A 154 3.79 -7.47 24.54
CA SER A 154 4.92 -8.34 24.17
C SER A 154 4.72 -9.03 22.83
N ASP A 155 3.50 -9.47 22.54
CA ASP A 155 3.19 -10.18 21.30
C ASP A 155 3.19 -9.21 20.12
N LEU A 156 2.68 -7.99 20.32
CA LEU A 156 2.79 -6.90 19.35
C LEU A 156 4.26 -6.59 19.02
N HIS A 157 5.12 -6.48 20.04
CA HIS A 157 6.55 -6.23 19.83
C HIS A 157 7.26 -7.37 19.08
N LEU A 158 6.89 -8.64 19.37
CA LEU A 158 7.43 -9.80 18.66
C LEU A 158 6.99 -9.83 17.20
N LEU A 159 5.74 -9.52 16.91
CA LEU A 159 5.22 -9.42 15.54
C LEU A 159 5.92 -8.28 14.77
N GLU A 160 6.05 -7.12 15.38
CA GLU A 160 6.76 -5.97 14.79
C GLU A 160 8.23 -6.32 14.51
N ALA A 161 8.92 -6.96 15.45
CA ALA A 161 10.28 -7.45 15.25
C ALA A 161 10.36 -8.47 14.10
N TYR A 162 9.44 -9.44 14.05
CA TYR A 162 9.38 -10.41 12.96
C TYR A 162 9.23 -9.72 11.59
N LEU A 163 8.27 -8.81 11.45
CA LEU A 163 8.01 -8.10 10.20
C LEU A 163 9.13 -7.14 9.82
N ARG A 164 9.75 -6.47 10.79
CA ARG A 164 10.91 -5.61 10.58
C ARG A 164 12.07 -6.39 9.96
N PHE A 165 12.35 -7.60 10.46
CA PHE A 165 13.43 -8.44 9.98
C PHE A 165 13.05 -9.40 8.84
N LEU A 166 11.80 -9.38 8.38
CA LEU A 166 11.35 -10.18 7.25
C LEU A 166 12.06 -9.72 5.96
N ALA A 167 12.89 -10.58 5.39
CA ALA A 167 13.73 -10.23 4.23
C ALA A 167 12.92 -10.01 2.94
N GLN A 168 13.49 -9.26 2.00
CA GLN A 168 12.99 -9.20 0.63
C GLN A 168 13.22 -10.54 -0.10
N PRO A 169 12.29 -11.01 -0.95
CA PRO A 169 12.60 -12.11 -1.85
C PRO A 169 13.80 -11.75 -2.75
N PRO A 170 14.69 -12.70 -3.06
CA PRO A 170 15.73 -12.49 -4.05
C PRO A 170 15.12 -12.22 -5.43
N ARG A 171 15.85 -11.51 -6.28
CA ARG A 171 15.49 -11.41 -7.70
C ARG A 171 15.50 -12.83 -8.29
N LEU A 172 14.50 -13.18 -9.08
CA LEU A 172 14.50 -14.47 -9.78
C LEU A 172 15.67 -14.52 -10.76
N ILE A 173 16.46 -15.59 -10.68
CA ILE A 173 17.53 -15.89 -11.65
C ILE A 173 16.91 -16.75 -12.75
N LEU A 174 17.05 -16.33 -14.00
CA LEU A 174 16.52 -17.04 -15.17
C LEU A 174 17.52 -18.10 -15.64
N ASP A 175 17.02 -19.26 -16.07
CA ASP A 175 17.83 -20.47 -16.29
C ASP A 175 18.81 -20.35 -17.47
N ASN A 176 18.49 -19.54 -18.48
CA ASN A 176 19.30 -19.42 -19.69
C ASN A 176 19.82 -18.00 -19.92
N ALA A 177 20.96 -17.90 -20.60
CA ALA A 177 21.66 -16.63 -20.81
C ALA A 177 20.88 -15.65 -21.72
N GLU A 178 20.09 -16.15 -22.66
CA GLU A 178 19.28 -15.33 -23.55
C GLU A 178 18.19 -14.59 -22.77
N ASP A 179 17.45 -15.28 -21.91
CA ASP A 179 16.43 -14.70 -21.05
C ASP A 179 17.03 -13.74 -20.01
N GLN A 180 18.22 -14.03 -19.50
CA GLN A 180 18.95 -13.09 -18.63
C GLN A 180 19.30 -11.80 -19.37
N ALA A 181 19.83 -11.88 -20.60
CA ALA A 181 20.12 -10.71 -21.42
C ALA A 181 18.82 -9.94 -21.78
N ALA A 182 17.76 -10.65 -22.15
CA ALA A 182 16.45 -10.07 -22.43
C ALA A 182 15.85 -9.36 -21.20
N SER A 183 16.04 -9.89 -19.99
CA SER A 183 15.62 -9.26 -18.73
C SER A 183 16.42 -7.99 -18.43
N GLN A 184 17.72 -7.96 -18.69
CA GLN A 184 18.55 -6.75 -18.54
C GLN A 184 18.15 -5.65 -19.53
N GLU A 185 17.86 -6.02 -20.77
CA GLU A 185 17.30 -5.09 -21.75
C GLU A 185 15.89 -4.62 -21.34
N GLY A 186 15.07 -5.50 -20.75
CA GLY A 186 13.77 -5.16 -20.19
C GLY A 186 13.85 -4.11 -19.08
N GLU A 187 14.85 -4.19 -18.21
CA GLU A 187 15.15 -3.19 -17.18
C GLU A 187 15.53 -1.84 -17.79
N SER A 188 16.31 -1.85 -18.88
CA SER A 188 16.64 -0.63 -19.62
C SER A 188 15.42 -0.01 -20.29
N ILE A 189 14.54 -0.84 -20.87
CA ILE A 189 13.25 -0.40 -21.45
C ILE A 189 12.35 0.19 -20.36
N PHE A 190 12.28 -0.43 -19.17
CA PHE A 190 11.52 0.09 -18.05
C PHE A 190 11.92 1.53 -17.68
N GLY A 191 13.23 1.80 -17.62
CA GLY A 191 13.75 3.14 -17.40
C GLY A 191 13.42 4.11 -18.55
N SER A 192 13.62 3.69 -19.81
CA SER A 192 13.38 4.57 -20.97
C SER A 192 11.91 4.89 -21.23
N LEU A 193 11.00 4.04 -20.74
CA LEU A 193 9.57 4.31 -20.74
C LEU A 193 9.13 5.31 -19.66
N GLY A 194 10.00 5.69 -18.72
CA GLY A 194 9.64 6.56 -17.59
C GLY A 194 8.94 5.83 -16.44
N CYS A 195 8.83 4.49 -16.47
CA CYS A 195 8.24 3.75 -15.35
C CYS A 195 9.03 3.97 -14.04
N GLY A 196 10.35 4.16 -14.18
CA GLY A 196 11.27 4.38 -13.07
C GLY A 196 11.17 5.74 -12.37
N THR A 197 10.36 6.69 -12.89
CA THR A 197 10.15 7.98 -12.21
C THR A 197 9.45 7.75 -10.86
N CYS A 198 8.27 7.12 -10.87
CA CYS A 198 7.58 6.72 -9.64
C CYS A 198 8.18 5.41 -9.07
N HIS A 199 8.40 4.39 -9.92
CA HIS A 199 8.96 3.11 -9.48
C HIS A 199 10.49 3.13 -9.41
N THR A 200 11.05 4.07 -8.64
CA THR A 200 12.49 4.26 -8.45
C THR A 200 13.18 2.93 -8.05
N PRO A 201 14.20 2.45 -8.80
CA PRO A 201 14.73 1.09 -8.61
C PRO A 201 15.28 0.79 -7.22
N THR A 202 15.97 1.76 -6.60
CA THR A 202 16.64 1.56 -5.30
C THR A 202 16.47 2.77 -4.40
N LEU A 203 16.38 2.51 -3.10
CA LEU A 203 16.55 3.50 -2.03
C LEU A 203 17.66 3.02 -1.07
N ALA A 204 17.99 3.86 -0.09
CA ALA A 204 18.88 3.53 0.99
C ALA A 204 18.17 3.73 2.32
N THR A 205 18.53 2.92 3.30
CA THR A 205 18.20 3.20 4.70
C THR A 205 19.16 4.24 5.28
N GLY A 206 18.72 4.95 6.30
CA GLY A 206 19.52 5.85 7.11
C GLY A 206 20.43 5.12 8.09
N ARG A 207 20.93 5.87 9.08
CA ARG A 207 21.78 5.32 10.14
C ARG A 207 20.96 4.46 11.09
N HIS A 208 21.46 3.27 11.42
CA HIS A 208 20.76 2.34 12.29
C HIS A 208 21.75 1.47 13.08
N HIS A 209 21.37 1.07 14.30
CA HIS A 209 22.23 0.27 15.18
C HIS A 209 22.43 -1.17 14.66
N SER A 210 21.40 -1.74 14.04
CA SER A 210 21.45 -3.06 13.44
C SER A 210 22.11 -3.01 12.06
N ALA A 211 23.15 -3.82 11.87
CA ALA A 211 23.93 -3.87 10.64
C ALA A 211 23.12 -4.24 9.39
N VAL A 212 21.99 -4.95 9.55
CA VAL A 212 21.14 -5.31 8.40
C VAL A 212 20.36 -4.12 7.83
N PHE A 213 20.25 -3.01 8.58
CA PHE A 213 19.56 -1.78 8.16
C PHE A 213 20.50 -0.57 8.12
N ASN A 214 21.72 -0.62 8.63
CA ASN A 214 22.56 0.58 8.67
C ASN A 214 23.06 0.97 7.28
N GLN A 215 22.59 2.10 6.74
CA GLN A 215 23.07 2.69 5.48
C GLN A 215 23.08 1.69 4.31
N LYS A 216 22.05 0.85 4.26
CA LYS A 216 21.93 -0.24 3.30
C LYS A 216 21.18 0.23 2.07
N ARG A 217 21.81 0.16 0.91
CA ARG A 217 21.13 0.30 -0.38
C ARG A 217 20.36 -0.98 -0.70
N PHE A 218 19.10 -0.86 -1.13
CA PHE A 218 18.25 -1.99 -1.45
C PHE A 218 17.31 -1.69 -2.63
N ARG A 219 16.83 -2.75 -3.28
CA ARG A 219 15.85 -2.65 -4.38
C ARG A 219 14.48 -2.38 -3.79
N ILE A 220 13.70 -1.49 -4.40
CA ILE A 220 12.34 -1.18 -3.92
C ILE A 220 11.35 -0.95 -5.06
N TYR A 221 11.79 -0.34 -6.16
CA TYR A 221 10.94 0.02 -7.31
C TYR A 221 9.71 0.81 -6.87
N SER A 222 9.95 1.85 -6.08
CA SER A 222 8.95 2.73 -5.49
C SER A 222 9.68 3.90 -4.83
N ASP A 223 9.18 5.10 -5.03
CA ASP A 223 9.57 6.33 -4.33
C ASP A 223 8.79 6.55 -3.02
N LEU A 224 7.77 5.73 -2.76
CA LEU A 224 6.85 5.81 -1.61
C LEU A 224 5.98 7.06 -1.59
N LEU A 225 5.90 7.81 -2.69
CA LEU A 225 5.05 8.98 -2.83
C LEU A 225 3.64 8.59 -3.31
N LEU A 226 2.70 9.50 -3.13
CA LEU A 226 1.36 9.48 -3.68
C LEU A 226 1.39 10.03 -5.11
N HIS A 227 0.74 9.31 -6.03
CA HIS A 227 0.60 9.70 -7.43
C HIS A 227 -0.85 9.58 -7.87
N ASP A 228 -1.34 10.53 -8.66
CA ASP A 228 -2.66 10.46 -9.27
C ASP A 228 -2.68 9.39 -10.38
N MET A 229 -3.39 8.29 -10.11
CA MET A 229 -3.57 7.17 -11.04
C MET A 229 -4.77 7.36 -11.99
N GLY A 230 -5.41 8.54 -11.94
CA GLY A 230 -6.52 8.93 -12.77
C GLY A 230 -7.88 8.38 -12.32
N PRO A 231 -8.97 8.82 -12.96
CA PRO A 231 -10.35 8.50 -12.55
C PRO A 231 -10.69 7.00 -12.64
N GLY A 232 -10.01 6.24 -13.51
CA GLY A 232 -10.22 4.80 -13.63
C GLY A 232 -9.74 3.99 -12.42
N LEU A 233 -8.87 4.57 -11.59
CA LEU A 233 -8.35 3.99 -10.35
C LEU A 233 -8.67 4.87 -9.14
N ALA A 234 -9.62 5.81 -9.28
CA ALA A 234 -10.11 6.59 -8.17
C ALA A 234 -11.12 5.79 -7.35
N ASP A 235 -10.76 5.49 -6.10
CA ASP A 235 -11.67 4.83 -5.16
C ASP A 235 -11.72 5.59 -3.82
N ILE A 236 -11.14 5.03 -2.76
CA ILE A 236 -11.18 5.59 -1.41
C ILE A 236 -10.17 6.72 -1.23
N CYS A 237 -10.43 7.62 -0.29
CA CYS A 237 -9.48 8.63 0.15
C CYS A 237 -8.76 8.20 1.45
N ALA A 238 -7.76 8.97 1.86
CA ALA A 238 -7.23 8.98 3.23
C ALA A 238 -6.90 10.42 3.63
N PRO A 239 -6.67 10.74 4.91
CA PRO A 239 -6.19 12.06 5.30
C PRO A 239 -4.99 12.50 4.46
N GLY A 240 -5.10 13.63 3.76
CA GLY A 240 -4.05 14.14 2.88
C GLY A 240 -3.91 13.45 1.51
N ALA A 241 -4.74 12.44 1.19
CA ALA A 241 -4.71 11.70 -0.07
C ALA A 241 -6.11 11.63 -0.73
N ARG A 242 -6.18 12.00 -2.01
CA ARG A 242 -7.39 11.99 -2.82
C ARG A 242 -7.79 10.56 -3.24
N PRO A 243 -9.04 10.37 -3.70
CA PRO A 243 -9.53 9.11 -4.25
C PRO A 243 -8.61 8.43 -5.27
N SER A 244 -8.06 9.21 -6.20
CA SER A 244 -7.21 8.73 -7.30
C SER A 244 -5.73 8.59 -6.94
N GLU A 245 -5.30 9.15 -5.80
CA GLU A 245 -3.90 9.14 -5.42
C GLU A 245 -3.53 7.84 -4.71
N TRP A 246 -2.50 7.14 -5.18
CA TRP A 246 -2.04 5.91 -4.52
C TRP A 246 -0.56 5.99 -4.24
N ARG A 247 -0.14 5.41 -3.10
CA ARG A 247 1.28 5.25 -2.82
C ARG A 247 1.87 4.31 -3.85
N THR A 248 2.98 4.68 -4.51
CA THR A 248 3.66 3.80 -5.45
C THR A 248 3.94 2.44 -4.80
N ALA A 249 3.37 1.37 -5.36
CA ALA A 249 3.55 0.03 -4.83
C ALA A 249 5.01 -0.43 -5.05
N ARG A 250 5.59 -1.09 -4.05
CA ARG A 250 6.92 -1.70 -4.18
C ARG A 250 6.84 -2.89 -5.12
N LEU A 251 7.62 -2.90 -6.20
CA LEU A 251 7.62 -4.01 -7.16
C LEU A 251 8.51 -5.19 -6.75
N VAL A 252 9.20 -5.13 -5.61
CA VAL A 252 9.91 -6.30 -5.09
C VAL A 252 8.93 -7.41 -4.73
N GLY A 253 9.18 -8.61 -5.27
CA GLY A 253 8.31 -9.78 -5.21
C GLY A 253 7.12 -9.72 -6.16
N LEU A 254 7.13 -8.86 -7.18
CA LEU A 254 6.07 -8.76 -8.19
C LEU A 254 5.84 -10.11 -8.90
N GLY A 255 6.92 -10.84 -9.22
CA GLY A 255 6.85 -12.15 -9.86
C GLY A 255 6.18 -13.25 -9.02
N LEU A 256 5.97 -13.01 -7.73
CA LEU A 256 5.28 -13.92 -6.80
C LEU A 256 3.77 -13.67 -6.72
N ARG A 257 3.25 -12.68 -7.45
CA ARG A 257 1.84 -12.27 -7.40
C ARG A 257 1.06 -12.71 -8.65
N SER A 258 -0.23 -12.92 -8.47
CA SER A 258 -1.19 -13.25 -9.53
C SER A 258 -2.30 -12.20 -9.69
N GLU A 259 -2.40 -11.24 -8.76
CA GLU A 259 -3.40 -10.19 -8.73
C GLU A 259 -2.67 -8.85 -8.53
N PHE A 260 -3.06 -7.84 -9.30
CA PHE A 260 -2.35 -6.56 -9.38
C PHE A 260 -3.32 -5.38 -9.26
N LEU A 261 -2.75 -4.18 -9.05
CA LEU A 261 -3.44 -2.97 -8.58
C LEU A 261 -3.94 -3.13 -7.14
N HIS A 262 -4.44 -2.05 -6.55
CA HIS A 262 -4.83 -2.01 -5.14
C HIS A 262 -5.99 -2.96 -4.82
N ASP A 263 -6.84 -3.25 -5.81
CA ASP A 263 -8.03 -4.09 -5.66
C ASP A 263 -7.95 -5.47 -6.32
N GLY A 264 -6.83 -5.77 -6.99
CA GLY A 264 -6.62 -7.06 -7.63
C GLY A 264 -7.39 -7.25 -8.94
N ARG A 265 -7.98 -6.19 -9.53
CA ARG A 265 -8.77 -6.29 -10.79
C ARG A 265 -7.93 -6.80 -11.96
N ALA A 266 -6.63 -6.49 -11.99
CA ALA A 266 -5.71 -6.95 -13.01
C ALA A 266 -5.17 -8.35 -12.68
N ARG A 267 -5.24 -9.26 -13.66
CA ARG A 267 -4.80 -10.67 -13.53
C ARG A 267 -3.45 -10.96 -14.21
N SER A 268 -2.84 -9.94 -14.81
CA SER A 268 -1.51 -10.01 -15.39
C SER A 268 -0.78 -8.68 -15.23
N VAL A 269 0.55 -8.71 -15.21
CA VAL A 269 1.39 -7.50 -15.18
C VAL A 269 1.11 -6.61 -16.38
N ARG A 270 0.87 -7.21 -17.55
CA ARG A 270 0.51 -6.46 -18.77
C ARG A 270 -0.79 -5.69 -18.58
N ASP A 271 -1.84 -6.34 -18.07
CA ASP A 271 -3.14 -5.68 -17.87
C ASP A 271 -3.03 -4.59 -16.80
N ALA A 272 -2.25 -4.82 -15.75
CA ALA A 272 -1.96 -3.81 -14.74
C ALA A 272 -1.32 -2.57 -15.36
N ILE A 273 -0.28 -2.74 -16.20
CA ILE A 273 0.36 -1.62 -16.93
C ILE A 273 -0.66 -0.88 -17.79
N LEU A 274 -1.50 -1.60 -18.55
CA LEU A 274 -2.50 -1.00 -19.44
C LEU A 274 -3.64 -0.28 -18.69
N MET A 275 -3.82 -0.54 -17.40
CA MET A 275 -4.78 0.14 -16.55
C MET A 275 -4.21 1.37 -15.83
N HIS A 276 -2.91 1.66 -15.95
CA HIS A 276 -2.35 2.90 -15.39
C HIS A 276 -2.94 4.12 -16.11
N GLY A 277 -3.42 5.09 -15.35
CA GLY A 277 -3.92 6.38 -15.85
C GLY A 277 -3.25 7.53 -15.12
N GLY A 278 -3.83 8.73 -15.26
CA GLY A 278 -3.31 9.94 -14.60
C GLY A 278 -1.86 10.20 -14.98
N GLU A 279 -1.00 10.41 -13.98
CA GLU A 279 0.44 10.69 -14.14
C GLU A 279 1.17 9.58 -14.93
N ALA A 280 0.69 8.33 -14.85
CA ALA A 280 1.32 7.19 -15.52
C ALA A 280 0.83 6.96 -16.97
N GLU A 281 -0.12 7.76 -17.47
CA GLU A 281 -0.71 7.60 -18.81
C GLU A 281 0.35 7.66 -19.93
N SER A 282 1.27 8.62 -19.84
CA SER A 282 2.36 8.78 -20.81
C SER A 282 3.27 7.55 -20.88
N ALA A 283 3.60 6.93 -19.74
CA ALA A 283 4.40 5.71 -19.68
C ALA A 283 3.64 4.48 -20.19
N ARG A 284 2.34 4.37 -19.85
CA ARG A 284 1.44 3.33 -20.38
C ARG A 284 1.40 3.36 -21.91
N ASP A 285 1.21 4.53 -22.50
CA ASP A 285 1.05 4.67 -23.95
C ASP A 285 2.34 4.32 -24.69
N ARG A 286 3.50 4.70 -24.14
CA ARG A 286 4.80 4.25 -24.68
C ARG A 286 4.95 2.73 -24.58
N PHE A 287 4.52 2.09 -23.49
CA PHE A 287 4.49 0.62 -23.37
C PHE A 287 3.58 -0.04 -24.42
N GLN A 288 2.40 0.55 -24.66
CA GLN A 288 1.47 0.06 -25.67
C GLN A 288 2.05 0.14 -27.08
N ASN A 289 2.88 1.16 -27.36
CA ASN A 289 3.54 1.36 -28.65
C ASN A 289 4.83 0.55 -28.84
N LEU A 290 5.30 -0.18 -27.83
CA LEU A 290 6.44 -1.08 -27.98
C LEU A 290 6.19 -2.18 -29.01
N THR A 291 7.27 -2.60 -29.67
CA THR A 291 7.27 -3.82 -30.49
C THR A 291 6.95 -5.06 -29.63
N PRO A 292 6.42 -6.15 -30.22
CA PRO A 292 6.16 -7.38 -29.48
C PRO A 292 7.38 -7.92 -28.71
N ASP A 293 8.59 -7.84 -29.29
CA ASP A 293 9.81 -8.31 -28.63
C ASP A 293 10.22 -7.40 -27.47
N SER A 294 10.19 -6.07 -27.64
CA SER A 294 10.45 -5.13 -26.54
C SER A 294 9.46 -5.31 -25.40
N ARG A 295 8.17 -5.54 -25.70
CA ARG A 295 7.14 -5.82 -24.69
C ARG A 295 7.42 -7.14 -23.95
N ARG A 296 7.88 -8.18 -24.64
CA ARG A 296 8.28 -9.44 -24.01
C ARG A 296 9.45 -9.23 -23.04
N ARG A 297 10.46 -8.45 -23.44
CA ARG A 297 11.66 -8.16 -22.61
C ARG A 297 11.31 -7.46 -21.30
N ILE A 298 10.52 -6.38 -21.35
CA ILE A 298 10.09 -5.70 -20.12
C ILE A 298 9.20 -6.57 -19.22
N LEU A 299 8.29 -7.38 -19.80
CA LEU A 299 7.48 -8.31 -18.99
C LEU A 299 8.34 -9.41 -18.35
N LEU A 300 9.38 -9.87 -19.04
CA LEU A 300 10.35 -10.81 -18.49
C LEU A 300 11.15 -10.18 -17.34
N PHE A 301 11.60 -8.93 -17.50
CA PHE A 301 12.22 -8.15 -16.42
C PHE A 301 11.34 -8.07 -15.18
N LEU A 302 10.08 -7.63 -15.34
CA LEU A 302 9.14 -7.47 -14.25
C LEU A 302 8.82 -8.81 -13.56
N ARG A 303 8.83 -9.93 -14.29
CA ARG A 303 8.72 -11.28 -13.71
C ARG A 303 9.90 -11.62 -12.81
N THR A 304 11.06 -11.00 -13.00
CA THR A 304 12.22 -11.24 -12.13
C THR A 304 12.16 -10.52 -10.79
N LEU A 305 11.30 -9.51 -10.65
CA LEU A 305 11.23 -8.66 -9.48
C LEU A 305 10.55 -9.31 -8.28
#